data_AF-A0A6I5E9Y1-F1
#
_entry.id   AF-A0A6I5E9Y1-F1
#
_cell.length_a   1.000
_cell.length_b   1.000
_cell.length_c   1.000
_cell.angle_alpha   90.00
_cell.angle_beta   90.00
_cell.angle_gamma   90.00
#
_symmetry.space_group_name_H-M   'P 1'
#
loop_
_entity.id
_entity.type
_entity.pdbx_description
1 polymer ?
#
loop_
_entity_poly.entity_id
_entity_poly.type
_entity_poly.pdbx_seq_one_letter_code
_entity_poly.pdbx_strand_id
1 'polypeptide(L)'
;MRIGGASGAVRAGVVAATCGVLLMSLTACGGSDGSNAAKGGGGSGGKAGSGSGQSKAPTVDLLRIPDVGDRLQNKIPANSRQVVAVYGEGKDSADSTIVLYTKNGSTWDQTRSWEGHNGKKGWTTDHHEGDKRSPVGVFTLSDAGGVLADPGAELPYTQSASFQAPHYWSRSHWHDFDYVIAIDYNRVKGTAPNDPTRPEGQSKGGSIWLHMDHAGGTSACVSLSKSGMEYLLRTLDPNQHPVVVMGDKADLKA
;
A
#
# COMPACT_ATOMS: atom_id res chain seq x y z
N MET A 1 46.79 49.81 -11.62
CA MET A 1 47.85 49.38 -10.68
C MET A 1 47.18 48.59 -9.57
N ARG A 2 47.57 47.39 -9.11
CA ARG A 2 48.67 46.44 -9.37
C ARG A 2 48.15 45.09 -8.81
N ILE A 3 47.99 44.06 -9.65
CA ILE A 3 48.73 42.75 -9.72
C ILE A 3 48.70 41.82 -8.49
N GLY A 4 48.41 40.54 -8.76
CA GLY A 4 48.84 39.34 -8.01
C GLY A 4 47.66 38.50 -7.48
N GLY A 5 47.32 37.30 -7.95
CA GLY A 5 48.02 36.30 -8.76
C GLY A 5 48.72 35.26 -7.87
N ALA A 6 48.12 34.08 -7.67
CA ALA A 6 48.83 32.81 -7.47
C ALA A 6 47.87 31.61 -7.49
N SER A 7 48.05 30.78 -8.52
CA SER A 7 47.53 29.42 -8.68
C SER A 7 48.08 28.48 -7.61
N GLY A 8 47.28 27.49 -7.18
CA GLY A 8 47.70 26.37 -6.33
C GLY A 8 47.15 25.06 -6.87
N ALA A 9 48.05 24.11 -7.11
CA ALA A 9 47.91 22.98 -8.01
C ALA A 9 47.08 21.78 -7.51
N VAL A 10 46.58 21.04 -8.50
CA VAL A 10 45.97 19.71 -8.44
C VAL A 10 46.96 18.67 -7.91
N ARG A 11 46.53 17.79 -7.00
CA ARG A 11 47.18 16.51 -6.73
C ARG A 11 46.18 15.37 -6.93
N ALA A 12 46.34 14.68 -8.06
CA ALA A 12 45.74 13.38 -8.34
C ALA A 12 46.49 12.31 -7.53
N GLY A 13 45.74 11.51 -6.76
CA GLY A 13 46.24 10.29 -6.12
C GLY A 13 45.69 9.08 -6.87
N VAL A 14 46.58 8.34 -7.55
CA VAL A 14 46.33 7.00 -8.11
C VAL A 14 46.78 6.00 -7.05
N VAL A 15 45.90 5.07 -6.64
CA VAL A 15 46.30 3.85 -5.93
C VAL A 15 45.65 2.65 -6.60
N ALA A 16 46.49 1.64 -6.84
CA ALA A 16 46.31 0.51 -7.71
C ALA A 16 45.29 -0.53 -7.21
N ALA A 17 44.73 -1.24 -8.18
CA ALA A 17 43.91 -2.43 -8.03
C ALA A 17 44.74 -3.63 -7.52
N THR A 18 44.16 -4.42 -6.63
CA THR A 18 44.60 -5.79 -6.35
C THR A 18 43.42 -6.74 -6.36
N CYS A 19 43.38 -7.62 -7.37
CA CYS A 19 42.54 -8.80 -7.41
C CYS A 19 42.99 -9.80 -6.34
N GLY A 20 42.05 -10.30 -5.55
CA GLY A 20 42.29 -11.39 -4.59
C GLY A 20 41.09 -12.33 -4.58
N VAL A 21 41.10 -13.32 -5.47
CA VAL A 21 40.23 -14.49 -5.40
C VAL A 21 40.99 -15.54 -4.60
N LEU A 22 40.49 -15.88 -3.40
CA LEU A 22 40.92 -17.08 -2.68
C LEU A 22 39.71 -17.99 -2.43
N LEU A 23 39.85 -19.21 -2.94
CA LEU A 23 38.91 -20.32 -2.84
C LEU A 23 38.81 -20.80 -1.39
N MET A 24 37.58 -20.92 -0.88
CA MET A 24 37.26 -21.65 0.34
C MET A 24 36.52 -22.93 -0.03
N SER A 25 37.12 -24.05 0.38
CA SER A 25 36.69 -25.43 0.22
C SER A 25 35.42 -25.72 1.03
N LEU A 26 34.44 -26.37 0.42
CA LEU A 26 33.41 -27.12 1.14
C LEU A 26 33.46 -28.58 0.70
N THR A 27 34.06 -29.39 1.57
CA THR A 27 33.91 -30.83 1.62
C THR A 27 32.57 -31.14 2.27
N ALA A 28 31.66 -31.82 1.58
CA ALA A 28 30.64 -32.64 2.23
C ALA A 28 30.21 -33.78 1.29
N CYS A 29 30.30 -34.99 1.83
CA CYS A 29 30.16 -36.28 1.19
C CYS A 29 28.70 -36.76 1.15
N GLY A 30 28.45 -37.72 0.26
CA GLY A 30 27.38 -38.73 0.37
C GLY A 30 26.09 -38.35 -0.35
N GLY A 31 25.46 -39.19 -1.17
CA GLY A 31 25.71 -40.58 -1.52
C GLY A 31 24.71 -40.96 -2.61
N SER A 32 25.14 -41.82 -3.52
CA SER A 32 24.39 -42.34 -4.65
C SER A 32 23.28 -43.27 -4.17
N ASP A 33 22.07 -43.17 -4.72
CA ASP A 33 21.11 -44.28 -4.69
C ASP A 33 20.61 -44.60 -6.10
N GLY A 34 20.88 -45.85 -6.48
CA GLY A 34 20.48 -46.47 -7.72
C GLY A 34 19.07 -47.06 -7.66
N SER A 35 18.57 -47.33 -8.86
CA SER A 35 17.37 -48.09 -9.18
C SER A 35 17.35 -49.51 -8.61
N ASN A 36 16.20 -49.98 -8.10
CA ASN A 36 15.58 -51.26 -8.54
C ASN A 36 14.19 -51.50 -7.92
N ALA A 37 13.34 -52.15 -8.70
CA ALA A 37 12.00 -52.61 -8.38
C ALA A 37 11.98 -53.93 -7.59
N ALA A 38 10.97 -54.17 -6.74
CA ALA A 38 10.14 -55.39 -6.70
C ALA A 38 9.15 -55.43 -5.51
N LYS A 39 8.10 -56.24 -5.70
CA LYS A 39 6.88 -56.51 -4.92
C LYS A 39 7.02 -56.83 -3.42
N GLY A 40 5.96 -56.54 -2.67
CA GLY A 40 5.55 -57.25 -1.44
C GLY A 40 4.28 -56.64 -0.84
N GLY A 41 3.23 -57.43 -0.64
CA GLY A 41 1.89 -56.96 -0.25
C GLY A 41 1.59 -56.91 1.25
N GLY A 42 0.36 -56.47 1.57
CA GLY A 42 -0.38 -56.87 2.77
C GLY A 42 -0.65 -55.81 3.85
N GLY A 43 -1.89 -55.29 3.87
CA GLY A 43 -2.72 -55.27 5.08
C GLY A 43 -2.62 -54.13 6.10
N SER A 44 -3.73 -53.37 6.18
CA SER A 44 -4.35 -52.76 7.38
C SER A 44 -3.70 -51.52 8.03
N GLY A 45 -4.53 -50.49 8.24
CA GLY A 45 -4.24 -49.41 9.18
C GLY A 45 -4.95 -48.11 8.86
N GLY A 46 -6.25 -48.05 9.14
CA GLY A 46 -7.00 -46.80 9.08
C GLY A 46 -6.39 -45.74 10.01
N LYS A 47 -6.10 -44.57 9.45
CA LYS A 47 -6.14 -43.31 10.17
C LYS A 47 -6.52 -42.23 9.17
N ALA A 48 -7.82 -41.95 9.11
CA ALA A 48 -8.34 -40.73 8.52
C ALA A 48 -7.70 -39.56 9.28
N GLY A 49 -6.66 -38.98 8.69
CA GLY A 49 -6.18 -37.67 9.07
C GLY A 49 -7.30 -36.70 8.75
N SER A 50 -8.03 -36.27 9.77
CA SER A 50 -8.86 -35.09 9.70
C SER A 50 -7.93 -33.91 9.48
N GLY A 51 -7.63 -33.64 8.21
CA GLY A 51 -7.08 -32.36 7.80
C GLY A 51 -8.12 -31.32 8.17
N SER A 52 -7.82 -30.53 9.20
CA SER A 52 -8.53 -29.30 9.50
C SER A 52 -8.37 -28.38 8.31
N GLY A 53 -9.23 -28.55 7.30
CA GLY A 53 -9.44 -27.55 6.28
C GLY A 53 -9.91 -26.32 7.01
N GLN A 54 -9.05 -25.32 7.14
CA GLN A 54 -9.48 -23.99 7.52
C GLN A 54 -10.48 -23.56 6.46
N SER A 55 -11.78 -23.67 6.78
CA SER A 55 -12.84 -23.17 5.92
C SER A 55 -12.52 -21.70 5.65
N LYS A 56 -12.32 -21.35 4.38
CA LYS A 56 -12.05 -19.98 3.96
C LYS A 56 -13.15 -19.09 4.51
N ALA A 57 -12.77 -17.98 5.14
CA ALA A 57 -13.73 -17.03 5.69
C ALA A 57 -14.72 -16.58 4.59
N PRO A 58 -16.01 -16.38 4.92
CA PRO A 58 -16.98 -15.85 3.97
C PRO A 58 -16.50 -14.52 3.39
N THR A 59 -16.78 -14.30 2.11
CA THR A 59 -16.43 -13.06 1.40
C THR A 59 -17.67 -12.30 0.91
N VAL A 60 -18.86 -12.82 1.14
CA VAL A 60 -20.16 -12.24 0.75
C VAL A 60 -21.13 -12.33 1.93
N ASP A 61 -22.20 -11.55 1.87
CA ASP A 61 -23.24 -11.51 2.90
C ASP A 61 -22.71 -11.15 4.31
N LEU A 62 -21.66 -10.33 4.36
CA LEU A 62 -21.01 -9.95 5.61
C LEU A 62 -21.86 -8.90 6.34
N LEU A 63 -22.12 -9.12 7.63
CA LEU A 63 -22.90 -8.17 8.43
C LEU A 63 -22.13 -6.87 8.74
N ARG A 64 -20.80 -6.90 8.62
CA ARG A 64 -19.88 -5.79 8.88
C ARG A 64 -18.57 -6.00 8.12
N ILE A 65 -17.74 -4.97 8.04
CA ILE A 65 -16.39 -5.09 7.47
C ILE A 65 -15.54 -6.03 8.35
N PRO A 66 -14.97 -7.12 7.81
CA PRO A 66 -14.17 -8.07 8.60
C PRO A 66 -12.97 -7.41 9.27
N ASP A 67 -12.58 -7.93 10.43
CA ASP A 67 -11.39 -7.52 11.20
C ASP A 67 -11.32 -6.03 11.60
N VAL A 68 -12.45 -5.31 11.49
CA VAL A 68 -12.59 -3.94 11.98
C VAL A 68 -13.48 -3.95 13.22
N GLY A 69 -12.92 -3.54 14.37
CA GLY A 69 -13.57 -3.45 15.68
C GLY A 69 -14.61 -2.33 15.77
N ASP A 70 -15.43 -2.36 16.82
CA ASP A 70 -16.60 -1.47 16.96
C ASP A 70 -16.23 0.02 16.93
N ARG A 71 -15.06 0.36 17.47
CA ARG A 71 -14.51 1.73 17.49
C ARG A 71 -14.41 2.35 16.10
N LEU A 72 -13.98 1.58 15.10
CA LEU A 72 -13.84 2.06 13.72
C LEU A 72 -15.09 1.74 12.89
N GLN A 73 -15.78 0.62 13.12
CA GLN A 73 -17.07 0.34 12.45
C GLN A 73 -18.08 1.46 12.67
N ASN A 74 -18.21 1.94 13.91
CA ASN A 74 -19.17 2.99 14.25
C ASN A 74 -18.81 4.35 13.61
N LYS A 75 -17.60 4.49 13.06
CA LYS A 75 -17.18 5.67 12.28
C LYS A 75 -17.44 5.54 10.79
N ILE A 76 -17.75 4.34 10.29
CA ILE A 76 -18.21 4.16 8.91
C ILE A 76 -19.62 4.78 8.82
N PRO A 77 -19.86 5.80 7.98
CA PRO A 77 -21.16 6.42 7.85
C PRO A 77 -22.25 5.40 7.52
N ALA A 78 -23.42 5.49 8.16
CA ALA A 78 -24.50 4.52 7.95
C ALA A 78 -25.02 4.46 6.50
N ASN A 79 -24.88 5.57 5.76
CA ASN A 79 -25.20 5.69 4.34
C ASN A 79 -24.05 5.26 3.41
N SER A 80 -22.87 4.91 3.93
CA SER A 80 -21.80 4.37 3.11
C SER A 80 -22.20 3.01 2.55
N ARG A 81 -22.01 2.87 1.24
CA ARG A 81 -22.26 1.64 0.48
C ARG A 81 -20.99 1.09 -0.16
N GLN A 82 -19.87 1.78 0.00
CA GLN A 82 -18.56 1.36 -0.50
C GLN A 82 -17.48 1.64 0.55
N VAL A 83 -16.72 0.61 0.91
CA VAL A 83 -15.60 0.72 1.86
C VAL A 83 -14.36 0.14 1.20
N VAL A 84 -13.31 0.96 1.11
CA VAL A 84 -11.95 0.50 0.85
C VAL A 84 -11.32 0.20 2.21
N ALA A 85 -11.14 -1.07 2.56
CA ALA A 85 -10.43 -1.45 3.77
C ALA A 85 -8.94 -1.66 3.45
N VAL A 86 -8.05 -1.02 4.22
CA VAL A 86 -6.60 -1.20 4.11
C VAL A 86 -6.11 -1.87 5.39
N TYR A 87 -5.76 -3.15 5.25
CA TYR A 87 -5.26 -3.98 6.34
C TYR A 87 -3.74 -3.99 6.33
N GLY A 88 -3.13 -3.19 7.19
CA GLY A 88 -1.68 -3.19 7.39
C GLY A 88 -1.22 -4.44 8.15
N GLU A 89 -0.13 -5.05 7.68
CA GLU A 89 0.40 -6.29 8.29
C GLU A 89 0.81 -6.13 9.75
N GLY A 90 1.27 -4.95 10.14
CA GLY A 90 1.61 -4.63 11.52
C GLY A 90 1.98 -3.16 11.72
N LYS A 91 2.06 -2.74 12.99
CA LYS A 91 2.28 -1.35 13.39
C LYS A 91 3.47 -0.66 12.73
N ASP A 92 4.56 -1.40 12.50
CA ASP A 92 5.79 -0.88 11.88
C ASP A 92 6.09 -1.52 10.51
N SER A 93 5.10 -2.19 9.90
CA SER A 93 5.22 -2.77 8.55
C SER A 93 4.76 -1.79 7.47
N ALA A 94 5.41 -1.83 6.31
CA ALA A 94 4.98 -1.10 5.13
C ALA A 94 3.99 -1.88 4.26
N ASP A 95 3.75 -3.16 4.54
CA ASP A 95 2.94 -4.04 3.70
C ASP A 95 1.47 -3.98 4.12
N SER A 96 0.58 -3.96 3.13
CA SER A 96 -0.86 -3.89 3.33
C SER A 96 -1.64 -4.67 2.29
N THR A 97 -2.79 -5.20 2.69
CA THR A 97 -3.82 -5.69 1.75
C THR A 97 -4.95 -4.67 1.66
N ILE A 98 -5.28 -4.25 0.44
CA ILE A 98 -6.38 -3.33 0.13
C ILE A 98 -7.56 -4.15 -0.37
N VAL A 99 -8.74 -3.96 0.21
CA VAL A 99 -9.96 -4.69 -0.12
C VAL A 99 -11.11 -3.74 -0.38
N LEU A 100 -11.82 -3.92 -1.48
CA LEU A 100 -13.07 -3.20 -1.75
C LEU A 100 -14.26 -4.03 -1.27
N TYR A 101 -15.05 -3.46 -0.37
CA TYR A 101 -16.36 -3.97 0.02
C TYR A 101 -17.47 -3.10 -0.55
N THR A 102 -18.47 -3.74 -1.14
CA THR A 102 -19.67 -3.06 -1.67
C THR A 102 -20.90 -3.57 -0.93
N LYS A 103 -21.79 -2.67 -0.53
CA LYS A 103 -23.00 -3.02 0.21
C LYS A 103 -24.11 -3.49 -0.74
N ASN A 104 -24.60 -4.70 -0.52
CA ASN A 104 -25.74 -5.28 -1.22
C ASN A 104 -26.89 -5.49 -0.22
N GLY A 105 -28.00 -4.76 -0.40
CA GLY A 105 -29.05 -4.70 0.62
C GLY A 105 -28.53 -4.23 1.98
N SER A 106 -28.52 -5.14 2.96
CA SER A 106 -28.03 -4.88 4.33
C SER A 106 -26.64 -5.46 4.62
N THR A 107 -26.09 -6.25 3.70
CA THR A 107 -24.84 -6.98 3.85
C THR A 107 -23.73 -6.38 2.98
N TRP A 108 -22.50 -6.79 3.23
CA TRP A 108 -21.30 -6.37 2.51
C TRP A 108 -20.69 -7.54 1.75
N ASP A 109 -20.31 -7.29 0.50
CA ASP A 109 -19.61 -8.23 -0.36
C ASP A 109 -18.19 -7.73 -0.64
N GLN A 110 -17.21 -8.57 -0.37
CA GLN A 110 -15.84 -8.36 -0.82
C GLN A 110 -15.81 -8.50 -2.35
N THR A 111 -15.59 -7.38 -3.03
CA THR A 111 -15.63 -7.31 -4.50
C THR A 111 -14.26 -7.59 -5.10
N ARG A 112 -13.19 -7.02 -4.53
CA ARG A 112 -11.80 -7.20 -4.98
C ARG A 112 -10.78 -7.01 -3.85
N SER A 113 -9.58 -7.52 -4.07
CA SER A 113 -8.43 -7.41 -3.16
C SER A 113 -7.15 -7.19 -3.95
N TRP A 114 -6.22 -6.42 -3.39
CA TRP A 114 -4.90 -6.15 -3.94
C TRP A 114 -3.86 -6.11 -2.82
N GLU A 115 -2.64 -6.53 -3.12
CA GLU A 115 -1.49 -6.16 -2.31
C GLU A 115 -1.10 -4.70 -2.58
N GLY A 116 -0.47 -4.08 -1.59
CA GLY A 116 0.01 -2.72 -1.68
C GLY A 116 0.85 -2.33 -0.48
N HIS A 117 1.15 -1.04 -0.38
CA HIS A 117 2.01 -0.52 0.68
C HIS A 117 1.38 0.68 1.38
N ASN A 118 1.74 0.87 2.64
CA ASN A 118 1.42 2.03 3.46
C ASN A 118 2.70 2.82 3.77
N GLY A 119 2.63 3.77 4.71
CA GLY A 119 3.78 4.54 5.17
C GLY A 119 4.93 3.61 5.58
N LYS A 120 6.16 3.92 5.15
CA LYS A 120 7.33 3.04 5.33
C LYS A 120 7.70 2.73 6.79
N LYS A 121 7.18 3.50 7.76
CA LYS A 121 7.31 3.25 9.20
C LYS A 121 6.03 2.68 9.83
N GLY A 122 5.10 2.22 9.01
CA GLY A 122 3.84 1.63 9.42
C GLY A 122 2.74 2.65 9.73
N TRP A 123 2.07 2.44 10.85
CA TRP A 123 0.77 3.01 11.17
C TRP A 123 0.80 3.78 12.49
N THR A 124 0.00 4.84 12.57
CA THR A 124 -0.13 5.67 13.77
C THR A 124 -1.55 6.20 13.95
N THR A 125 -2.01 6.25 15.19
CA THR A 125 -3.23 6.96 15.59
C THR A 125 -2.98 8.45 15.83
N ASP A 126 -1.72 8.88 15.83
CA ASP A 126 -1.27 10.24 16.09
C ASP A 126 -0.32 10.71 14.97
N HIS A 127 -0.89 10.85 13.77
CA HIS A 127 -0.13 11.23 12.57
C HIS A 127 0.32 12.69 12.60
N HIS A 128 1.55 12.89 12.13
CA HIS A 128 2.21 14.18 12.00
C HIS A 128 2.99 14.26 10.68
N GLU A 129 3.15 15.48 10.16
CA GLU A 129 3.92 15.72 8.94
C GLU A 129 5.34 15.13 9.04
N GLY A 130 5.72 14.35 8.03
CA GLY A 130 7.06 13.74 7.94
C GLY A 130 7.34 12.56 8.89
N ASP A 131 6.36 12.09 9.66
CA ASP A 131 6.53 10.95 10.57
C ASP A 131 6.76 9.61 9.83
N LYS A 132 6.45 9.58 8.53
CA LYS A 132 6.57 8.44 7.61
C LYS A 132 5.59 7.29 7.89
N ARG A 133 4.47 7.59 8.53
CA ARG A 133 3.42 6.64 8.93
C ARG A 133 2.08 7.01 8.31
N SER A 134 1.27 6.00 8.02
CA SER A 134 -0.12 6.19 7.59
C SER A 134 -1.03 6.40 8.81
N PRO A 135 -2.00 7.32 8.74
CA PRO A 135 -2.95 7.52 9.82
C PRO A 135 -3.92 6.34 9.92
N VAL A 136 -4.20 5.92 11.15
CA VAL A 136 -5.27 4.97 11.45
C VAL A 136 -6.59 5.71 11.53
N GLY A 137 -7.61 5.25 10.81
CA GLY A 137 -8.93 5.86 10.91
C GLY A 137 -9.92 5.47 9.82
N VAL A 138 -11.05 6.19 9.82
CA VAL A 138 -12.06 6.15 8.75
C VAL A 138 -12.13 7.54 8.13
N PHE A 139 -11.97 7.62 6.81
CA PHE A 139 -11.94 8.87 6.06
C PHE A 139 -12.82 8.73 4.80
N THR A 140 -13.44 9.81 4.36
CA THR A 140 -14.18 9.80 3.08
C THR A 140 -13.22 9.83 1.90
N LEU A 141 -13.70 9.37 0.73
CA LEU A 141 -13.03 9.48 -0.55
C LEU A 141 -13.91 10.32 -1.47
N SER A 142 -13.56 11.59 -1.69
CA SER A 142 -14.44 12.51 -2.44
C SER A 142 -13.89 12.96 -3.80
N ASP A 143 -12.57 12.90 -3.99
CA ASP A 143 -11.92 13.53 -5.14
C ASP A 143 -10.84 12.63 -5.72
N ALA A 144 -10.68 12.65 -7.04
CA ALA A 144 -9.68 11.91 -7.79
C ALA A 144 -8.90 12.82 -8.75
N GLY A 145 -7.81 12.31 -9.29
CA GLY A 145 -7.00 13.05 -10.26
C GLY A 145 -5.72 12.34 -10.63
N GLY A 146 -4.80 13.07 -11.24
CA GLY A 146 -3.47 12.58 -11.57
C GLY A 146 -2.87 13.27 -12.79
N VAL A 147 -1.68 12.81 -13.18
CA VAL A 147 -1.01 13.26 -14.41
C VAL A 147 -1.75 12.76 -15.66
N LEU A 148 -2.24 11.52 -15.61
CA LEU A 148 -2.87 10.88 -16.74
C LEU A 148 -4.31 11.33 -16.93
N ALA A 149 -4.80 11.16 -18.16
CA ALA A 149 -6.20 11.39 -18.49
C ALA A 149 -7.12 10.49 -17.65
N ASP A 150 -8.34 10.99 -17.41
CA ASP A 150 -9.37 10.27 -16.69
C ASP A 150 -9.62 8.88 -17.30
N PRO A 151 -9.41 7.77 -16.54
CA PRO A 151 -9.64 6.41 -17.04
C PRO A 151 -11.12 6.00 -17.07
N GLY A 152 -12.05 6.93 -16.81
CA GLY A 152 -13.49 6.69 -16.66
C GLY A 152 -13.93 6.72 -15.20
N ALA A 153 -13.41 7.67 -14.43
CA ALA A 153 -13.64 7.81 -13.01
C ALA A 153 -15.07 8.31 -12.72
N GLU A 154 -15.68 7.74 -11.68
CA GLU A 154 -16.99 8.18 -11.18
C GLU A 154 -16.84 9.33 -10.17
N LEU A 155 -15.74 9.35 -9.41
CA LEU A 155 -15.36 10.50 -8.58
C LEU A 155 -14.96 11.70 -9.46
N PRO A 156 -15.18 12.95 -9.01
CA PRO A 156 -14.64 14.13 -9.66
C PRO A 156 -13.12 13.99 -9.93
N TYR A 157 -12.71 14.08 -11.19
CA TYR A 157 -11.34 13.82 -11.61
C TYR A 157 -10.63 15.10 -12.10
N THR A 158 -9.51 15.46 -11.47
CA THR A 158 -8.65 16.56 -11.92
C THR A 158 -7.41 16.03 -12.62
N GLN A 159 -7.31 16.21 -13.93
CA GLN A 159 -6.07 15.97 -14.68
C GLN A 159 -5.15 17.19 -14.62
N SER A 160 -3.89 17.02 -14.17
CA SER A 160 -2.91 18.11 -14.19
C SER A 160 -1.47 17.62 -14.15
N ALA A 161 -0.58 18.27 -14.91
CA ALA A 161 0.86 18.04 -14.81
C ALA A 161 1.44 18.40 -13.43
N SER A 162 0.72 19.18 -12.61
CA SER A 162 1.13 19.53 -11.24
C SER A 162 1.12 18.35 -10.26
N PHE A 163 0.54 17.21 -10.64
CA PHE A 163 0.67 15.95 -9.90
C PHE A 163 2.04 15.27 -10.09
N GLN A 164 2.80 15.64 -11.13
CA GLN A 164 4.02 14.94 -11.50
C GLN A 164 5.00 14.87 -10.34
N ALA A 165 5.38 13.65 -9.97
CA ALA A 165 6.42 13.42 -8.99
C ALA A 165 7.73 14.09 -9.45
N PRO A 166 8.49 14.75 -8.56
CA PRO A 166 9.68 15.49 -8.95
C PRO A 166 10.75 14.61 -9.62
N HIS A 167 11.36 15.10 -10.70
CA HIS A 167 12.39 14.35 -11.44
C HIS A 167 13.67 14.04 -10.64
N TYR A 168 13.89 14.71 -9.50
CA TYR A 168 15.01 14.39 -8.61
C TYR A 168 14.75 13.15 -7.73
N TRP A 169 13.50 12.64 -7.68
CA TRP A 169 13.20 11.34 -7.08
C TRP A 169 13.72 10.21 -7.98
N SER A 170 13.92 9.02 -7.41
CA SER A 170 14.26 7.85 -8.22
C SER A 170 13.17 7.59 -9.27
N ARG A 171 13.58 7.08 -10.42
CA ARG A 171 12.67 6.81 -11.55
C ARG A 171 11.48 5.91 -11.19
N SER A 172 11.66 5.04 -10.18
CA SER A 172 10.58 4.20 -9.65
C SER A 172 9.38 5.01 -9.16
N HIS A 173 9.57 6.26 -8.74
CA HIS A 173 8.50 7.12 -8.20
C HIS A 173 7.85 8.04 -9.22
N TRP A 174 8.36 8.10 -10.46
CA TRP A 174 7.88 9.08 -11.44
C TRP A 174 6.41 8.90 -11.83
N HIS A 175 5.86 7.73 -11.55
CA HIS A 175 4.48 7.34 -11.86
C HIS A 175 3.59 7.20 -10.62
N ASP A 176 4.08 7.55 -9.42
CA ASP A 176 3.31 7.40 -8.17
C ASP A 176 1.95 8.09 -8.27
N PHE A 177 1.92 9.28 -8.87
CA PHE A 177 0.73 10.15 -8.95
C PHE A 177 0.15 10.26 -10.36
N ASP A 178 0.42 9.28 -11.21
CA ASP A 178 -0.25 9.14 -12.51
C ASP A 178 -1.78 9.04 -12.32
N TYR A 179 -2.20 8.32 -11.26
CA TYR A 179 -3.55 8.25 -10.74
C TYR A 179 -3.56 8.41 -9.22
N VAL A 180 -4.48 9.22 -8.69
CA VAL A 180 -4.68 9.44 -7.26
C VAL A 180 -6.18 9.45 -6.90
N ILE A 181 -6.50 8.93 -5.71
CA ILE A 181 -7.78 9.16 -5.03
C ILE A 181 -7.47 9.79 -3.67
N ALA A 182 -8.07 10.93 -3.38
CA ALA A 182 -7.81 11.66 -2.15
C ALA A 182 -8.44 10.95 -0.93
N ILE A 183 -7.63 10.76 0.11
CA ILE A 183 -8.12 10.40 1.43
C ILE A 183 -8.36 11.70 2.19
N ASP A 184 -9.59 11.89 2.69
CA ASP A 184 -9.99 13.15 3.34
C ASP A 184 -9.43 13.33 4.77
N TYR A 185 -8.12 13.19 4.90
CA TYR A 185 -7.34 13.49 6.09
C TYR A 185 -6.77 14.92 5.98
N ASN A 186 -7.18 15.81 6.87
CA ASN A 186 -6.72 17.21 6.95
C ASN A 186 -6.66 17.93 5.59
N ARG A 187 -7.74 17.86 4.81
CA ARG A 187 -7.89 18.55 3.52
C ARG A 187 -9.28 19.14 3.37
N VAL A 188 -9.45 20.02 2.39
CA VAL A 188 -10.78 20.49 1.96
C VAL A 188 -11.36 19.47 0.98
N LYS A 189 -12.58 18.99 1.26
CA LYS A 189 -13.29 18.04 0.37
C LYS A 189 -13.90 18.78 -0.82
N GLY A 190 -13.97 18.14 -1.99
CA GLY A 190 -14.51 18.76 -3.20
C GLY A 190 -13.52 19.66 -3.93
N THR A 191 -12.26 19.67 -3.52
CA THR A 191 -11.16 20.36 -4.22
C THR A 191 -10.22 19.33 -4.85
N ALA A 192 -9.41 19.74 -5.83
CA ALA A 192 -8.45 18.84 -6.45
C ALA A 192 -7.58 18.11 -5.41
N PRO A 193 -7.20 16.83 -5.62
CA PRO A 193 -6.39 16.08 -4.67
C PRO A 193 -5.08 16.77 -4.22
N ASN A 194 -4.47 17.57 -5.10
CA ASN A 194 -3.25 18.34 -4.85
C ASN A 194 -3.48 19.76 -4.31
N ASP A 195 -4.70 20.13 -3.90
CA ASP A 195 -4.93 21.35 -3.13
C ASP A 195 -4.10 21.30 -1.82
N PRO A 196 -3.23 22.30 -1.56
CA PRO A 196 -2.31 22.27 -0.43
C PRO A 196 -2.96 22.70 0.89
N THR A 197 -4.23 23.10 0.90
CA THR A 197 -4.91 23.60 2.09
C THR A 197 -5.03 22.53 3.17
N ARG A 198 -4.64 22.88 4.41
CA ARG A 198 -4.66 22.02 5.61
C ARG A 198 -5.42 22.70 6.74
N PRO A 199 -6.73 22.45 6.91
CA PRO A 199 -7.55 23.11 7.92
C PRO A 199 -7.07 22.92 9.37
N GLU A 200 -6.46 21.78 9.68
CA GLU A 200 -5.90 21.46 11.01
C GLU A 200 -4.42 21.85 11.14
N GLY A 201 -3.89 22.61 10.18
CA GLY A 201 -2.51 23.07 10.14
C GLY A 201 -1.53 22.07 9.51
N GLN A 202 -0.35 22.58 9.13
CA GLN A 202 0.66 21.80 8.42
C GLN A 202 1.28 20.69 9.29
N SER A 203 1.45 20.92 10.61
CA SER A 203 2.07 19.93 11.51
C SER A 203 1.30 18.63 11.62
N LYS A 204 -0.02 18.66 11.38
CA LYS A 204 -0.90 17.48 11.44
C LYS A 204 -0.68 16.52 10.26
N GLY A 205 0.01 16.96 9.21
CA GLY A 205 0.18 16.24 7.95
C GLY A 205 -1.02 16.35 7.03
N GLY A 206 -0.87 15.92 5.77
CA GLY A 206 -1.96 15.84 4.79
C GLY A 206 -1.45 15.35 3.44
N SER A 207 -2.17 15.60 2.34
CA SER A 207 -1.80 15.06 1.01
C SER A 207 -1.67 13.52 1.01
N ILE A 208 -2.56 12.86 1.75
CA ILE A 208 -2.57 11.40 1.86
C ILE A 208 -3.53 10.86 0.81
N TRP A 209 -3.05 9.99 -0.06
CA TRP A 209 -3.80 9.50 -1.22
C TRP A 209 -3.73 7.98 -1.32
N LEU A 210 -4.69 7.39 -2.04
CA LEU A 210 -4.49 6.13 -2.74
C LEU A 210 -3.78 6.44 -4.07
N HIS A 211 -2.68 5.77 -4.38
CA HIS A 211 -1.91 6.05 -5.60
C HIS A 211 -1.23 4.81 -6.20
N MET A 212 -0.54 4.98 -7.33
CA MET A 212 0.12 3.87 -8.01
C MET A 212 1.33 3.35 -7.25
N ASP A 213 1.45 2.03 -7.15
CA ASP A 213 2.51 1.36 -6.40
C ASP A 213 3.89 1.43 -7.07
N HIS A 214 4.90 1.63 -6.21
CA HIS A 214 6.32 1.69 -6.56
C HIS A 214 7.15 0.60 -5.84
N ALA A 215 6.51 -0.49 -5.40
CA ALA A 215 7.12 -1.65 -4.75
C ALA A 215 7.82 -1.35 -3.41
N GLY A 216 7.29 -0.41 -2.62
CA GLY A 216 7.78 -0.18 -1.26
C GLY A 216 7.00 0.87 -0.48
N GLY A 217 7.35 1.01 0.80
CA GLY A 217 6.65 1.92 1.71
C GLY A 217 6.63 3.38 1.26
N THR A 218 5.47 4.01 1.42
CA THR A 218 5.22 5.41 1.04
C THR A 218 5.71 6.37 2.14
N SER A 219 5.48 7.68 1.96
CA SER A 219 5.63 8.64 3.06
C SER A 219 4.45 8.67 4.03
N ALA A 220 3.24 8.28 3.62
CA ALA A 220 2.03 8.21 4.45
C ALA A 220 0.83 7.67 3.65
N CYS A 221 0.86 7.85 2.32
CA CYS A 221 -0.13 7.33 1.38
C CYS A 221 -0.29 5.81 1.44
N VAL A 222 -1.33 5.32 0.78
CA VAL A 222 -1.50 3.89 0.50
C VAL A 222 -1.35 3.70 -1.00
N SER A 223 -0.55 2.73 -1.41
CA SER A 223 -0.28 2.46 -2.83
C SER A 223 -0.75 1.08 -3.22
N LEU A 224 -1.25 0.94 -4.45
CA LEU A 224 -1.68 -0.33 -5.04
C LEU A 224 -1.42 -0.34 -6.54
N SER A 225 -1.55 -1.52 -7.15
CA SER A 225 -1.24 -1.69 -8.58
C SER A 225 -2.04 -0.74 -9.47
N LYS A 226 -1.50 -0.41 -10.65
CA LYS A 226 -2.18 0.41 -11.66
C LYS A 226 -3.59 -0.12 -11.98
N SER A 227 -3.73 -1.43 -12.16
CA SER A 227 -5.03 -2.05 -12.43
C SER A 227 -6.00 -1.95 -11.26
N GLY A 228 -5.49 -1.95 -10.02
CA GLY A 228 -6.28 -1.66 -8.82
C GLY A 228 -6.76 -0.21 -8.78
N MET A 229 -5.86 0.75 -9.01
CA MET A 229 -6.21 2.17 -9.10
C MET A 229 -7.26 2.45 -10.17
N GLU A 230 -7.07 1.93 -11.39
CA GLU A 230 -8.04 2.10 -12.46
C GLU A 230 -9.39 1.45 -12.13
N TYR A 231 -9.40 0.30 -11.46
CA TYR A 231 -10.65 -0.34 -11.03
C TYR A 231 -11.37 0.51 -9.98
N LEU A 232 -10.65 1.00 -8.96
CA LEU A 232 -11.25 1.88 -7.94
C LEU A 232 -11.81 3.16 -8.56
N LEU A 233 -11.07 3.82 -9.46
CA LEU A 233 -11.53 5.04 -10.12
C LEU A 233 -12.86 4.82 -10.86
N ARG A 234 -12.97 3.72 -11.62
CA ARG A 234 -14.19 3.38 -12.38
C ARG A 234 -15.33 2.83 -11.53
N THR A 235 -15.14 2.64 -10.22
CA THR A 235 -16.10 1.93 -9.35
C THR A 235 -16.59 2.77 -8.18
N LEU A 236 -15.72 3.60 -7.58
CA LEU A 236 -16.09 4.43 -6.42
C LEU A 236 -17.03 5.55 -6.86
N ASP A 237 -18.32 5.38 -6.59
CA ASP A 237 -19.38 6.30 -7.00
C ASP A 237 -19.64 7.29 -5.84
N PRO A 238 -19.52 8.61 -6.05
CA PRO A 238 -19.78 9.60 -5.00
C PRO A 238 -21.17 9.47 -4.36
N ASN A 239 -22.16 8.96 -5.08
CA ASN A 239 -23.53 8.72 -4.57
C ASN A 239 -23.61 7.48 -3.66
N GLN A 240 -22.63 6.59 -3.69
CA GLN A 240 -22.50 5.44 -2.77
C GLN A 240 -21.70 5.79 -1.51
N HIS A 241 -21.30 7.06 -1.35
CA HIS A 241 -20.58 7.59 -0.19
C HIS A 241 -19.34 6.74 0.19
N PRO A 242 -18.36 6.61 -0.71
CA PRO A 242 -17.20 5.77 -0.49
C PRO A 242 -16.33 6.31 0.65
N VAL A 243 -15.84 5.39 1.47
CA VAL A 243 -14.89 5.67 2.55
C VAL A 243 -13.72 4.71 2.50
N VAL A 244 -12.62 5.10 3.12
CA VAL A 244 -11.52 4.21 3.46
C VAL A 244 -11.52 3.96 4.98
N VAL A 245 -11.35 2.71 5.39
CA VAL A 245 -10.97 2.33 6.76
C VAL A 245 -9.57 1.73 6.70
N MET A 246 -8.63 2.28 7.45
CA MET A 246 -7.22 1.95 7.30
C MET A 246 -6.48 1.91 8.64
N GLY A 247 -5.57 0.95 8.79
CA GLY A 247 -4.78 0.76 10.00
C GLY A 247 -3.99 -0.55 9.97
N ASP A 248 -3.10 -0.75 10.94
CA ASP A 248 -2.55 -2.09 11.17
C ASP A 248 -3.60 -3.02 11.81
N LYS A 249 -3.39 -4.33 11.69
CA LYS A 249 -4.31 -5.36 12.22
C LYS A 249 -4.70 -5.17 13.68
N ALA A 250 -3.81 -4.68 14.55
CA ALA A 250 -4.12 -4.51 15.97
C ALA A 250 -5.02 -3.30 16.16
N ASP A 251 -4.66 -2.16 15.58
CA ASP A 251 -5.44 -0.93 15.65
C ASP A 251 -6.81 -1.06 14.94
N LEU A 252 -6.91 -1.85 13.86
CA LEU A 252 -8.18 -2.13 13.19
C LEU A 252 -9.14 -2.94 14.07
N LYS A 253 -8.62 -3.93 14.82
CA LYS A 253 -9.44 -4.84 15.65
C LYS A 253 -9.86 -4.26 16.99
N ALA A 254 -9.13 -3.26 17.49
CA ALA A 254 -9.38 -2.58 18.77
C ALA A 254 -10.64 -1.70 18.76
#